data_AF-A0A7W9BQM4-F1
#
_entry.id   AF-A0A7W9BQM4-F1
#
_cell.length_a   1.000
_cell.length_b   1.000
_cell.length_c   1.000
_cell.angle_alpha   90.00
_cell.angle_beta   90.00
_cell.angle_gamma   90.00
#
_symmetry.space_group_name_H-M   'P 1'
#
loop_
_entity.id
_entity.type
_entity.pdbx_description
1 polymer ?
#
loop_
_entity_poly.entity_id
_entity_poly.type
_entity_poly.pdbx_seq_one_letter_code
_entity_poly.pdbx_strand_id
1 'polypeptide(L)'
;MLGFLSGKREVDASPDPWWAVGDLCFVFEDHAGATNDVLDATKARQAFSHPNWIREHVVLPDSATIMPVLVSPVTKAKSGAVPHLHTVALWEIASFRTWAVKALSALRDLRRTFGQAGDLVWRANAAERFEQEGMGADAIHDWLKNRMASGILQAVP
;
A
#
# COMPACT_ATOMS: atom_id res chain seq x y z
N MET A 1 -3.19 -7.10 9.75
CA MET A 1 -4.05 -8.09 9.03
C MET A 1 -3.24 -8.62 7.86
N LEU A 2 -3.27 -9.92 7.54
CA LEU A 2 -2.32 -10.59 6.60
C LEU A 2 -0.85 -10.68 7.05
N GLY A 3 -0.58 -10.56 8.36
CA GLY A 3 0.81 -10.57 8.89
C GLY A 3 1.50 -9.21 8.94
N PHE A 4 0.91 -8.17 8.36
CA PHE A 4 1.40 -6.79 8.53
C PHE A 4 1.09 -6.21 9.92
N LEU A 5 2.05 -5.47 10.45
CA LEU A 5 1.86 -4.44 11.46
C LEU A 5 1.28 -3.20 10.75
N SER A 6 0.00 -2.93 10.96
CA SER A 6 -0.68 -1.81 10.33
C SER A 6 -0.90 -0.69 11.33
N GLY A 7 -0.75 0.56 10.89
CA GLY A 7 -0.98 1.73 11.73
C GLY A 7 -1.58 2.90 10.95
N LYS A 8 -2.15 3.84 11.70
CA LYS A 8 -2.65 5.14 11.26
C LYS A 8 -2.45 6.13 12.41
N ARG A 9 -2.10 7.37 12.09
CA ARG A 9 -2.26 8.50 13.01
C ARG A 9 -3.12 9.54 12.32
N GLU A 10 -3.93 10.25 13.09
CA GLU A 10 -4.75 11.36 12.59
C GLU A 10 -4.16 12.66 13.13
N VAL A 11 -3.00 13.02 12.59
CA VAL A 11 -2.29 14.27 12.91
C VAL A 11 -1.96 15.01 11.62
N ASP A 12 -1.51 16.25 11.74
CA ASP A 12 -1.16 17.03 10.56
C ASP A 12 -0.05 16.35 9.75
N ALA A 13 -0.21 16.35 8.43
CA ALA A 13 0.67 15.73 7.44
C ALA A 13 0.98 14.22 7.64
N SER A 14 0.27 13.50 8.51
CA SER A 14 0.44 12.05 8.63
C SER A 14 -0.17 11.30 7.45
N PRO A 15 0.43 10.17 7.04
CA PRO A 15 -0.15 9.32 6.00
C PRO A 15 -1.48 8.68 6.44
N ASP A 16 -2.26 8.19 5.46
CA ASP A 16 -3.57 7.59 5.73
C ASP A 16 -3.46 6.27 6.51
N PRO A 17 -3.03 5.14 5.90
CA PRO A 17 -2.42 4.07 6.69
C PRO A 17 -0.99 3.73 6.24
N TRP A 18 -0.30 2.94 7.06
CA TRP A 18 0.90 2.22 6.65
C TRP A 18 0.84 0.75 7.07
N TRP A 19 1.46 -0.12 6.29
CA TRP A 19 1.61 -1.55 6.56
C TRP A 19 3.10 -1.91 6.58
N ALA A 20 3.59 -2.49 7.66
CA ALA A 20 4.99 -2.87 7.82
C ALA A 20 5.15 -4.36 8.16
N VAL A 21 6.21 -4.97 7.64
CA VAL A 21 6.64 -6.32 7.99
C VAL A 21 8.13 -6.46 7.65
N GLY A 22 8.93 -6.95 8.60
CA GLY A 22 10.38 -7.01 8.43
C GLY A 22 10.97 -5.62 8.15
N ASP A 23 11.66 -5.51 7.02
CA ASP A 23 12.27 -4.28 6.49
C ASP A 23 11.44 -3.64 5.37
N LEU A 24 10.21 -4.11 5.11
CA LEU A 24 9.30 -3.50 4.14
C LEU A 24 8.22 -2.68 4.83
N CYS A 25 7.97 -1.48 4.31
CA CYS A 25 6.84 -0.64 4.71
C CYS A 25 6.14 -0.03 3.51
N PHE A 26 4.84 -0.29 3.36
CA PHE A 26 3.97 0.41 2.44
C PHE A 26 3.31 1.57 3.16
N VAL A 27 3.47 2.78 2.66
CA VAL A 27 2.82 3.97 3.23
C VAL A 27 1.85 4.54 2.21
N PHE A 28 0.59 4.66 2.61
CA PHE A 28 -0.50 4.92 1.67
C PHE A 28 -0.94 6.38 1.71
N GLU A 29 -1.35 6.85 0.54
CA GLU A 29 -2.18 8.03 0.35
C GLU A 29 -3.49 7.55 -0.28
N ASP A 30 -4.61 7.78 0.41
CA ASP A 30 -5.94 7.45 -0.04
C ASP A 30 -6.53 8.60 -0.85
N HIS A 31 -6.67 8.37 -2.16
CA HIS A 31 -7.39 9.24 -3.06
C HIS A 31 -8.64 8.56 -3.64
N ALA A 32 -9.29 7.68 -2.88
CA ALA A 32 -10.47 6.94 -3.32
C ALA A 32 -11.70 7.80 -3.62
N GLY A 33 -11.82 8.95 -2.95
CA GLY A 33 -12.95 9.88 -3.07
C GLY A 33 -12.79 10.97 -4.14
N ALA A 34 -11.89 10.80 -5.10
CA ALA A 34 -11.65 11.79 -6.15
C ALA A 34 -12.94 12.13 -6.91
N THR A 35 -13.23 13.43 -7.04
CA THR A 35 -14.42 13.95 -7.74
C THR A 35 -14.17 14.24 -9.22
N ASN A 36 -12.91 14.13 -9.66
CA ASN A 36 -12.49 14.27 -11.04
C ASN A 36 -11.42 13.21 -11.36
N ASP A 37 -11.04 13.12 -12.63
CA ASP A 37 -10.11 12.11 -13.16
C ASP A 37 -8.65 12.62 -13.24
N VAL A 38 -8.29 13.65 -12.46
CA VAL A 38 -6.96 14.29 -12.53
C VAL A 38 -6.35 14.45 -11.13
N LEU A 39 -5.20 13.81 -10.91
CA LEU A 39 -4.40 14.02 -9.70
C LEU A 39 -3.75 15.41 -9.71
N ASP A 40 -3.91 16.16 -8.62
CA ASP A 40 -3.24 17.43 -8.42
C ASP A 40 -1.84 17.30 -7.79
N ALA A 41 -1.07 18.40 -7.85
CA ALA A 41 0.28 18.42 -7.32
C ALA A 41 0.34 18.35 -5.78
N THR A 42 -0.73 18.76 -5.08
CA THR A 42 -0.78 18.71 -3.61
C THR A 42 -0.84 17.25 -3.15
N LYS A 43 -1.76 16.46 -3.72
CA LYS A 43 -1.92 15.04 -3.42
C LYS A 43 -0.67 14.24 -3.79
N ALA A 44 -0.06 14.55 -4.94
CA ALA A 44 1.21 13.92 -5.33
C ALA A 44 2.35 14.21 -4.35
N ARG A 45 2.46 15.44 -3.82
CA ARG A 45 3.46 15.81 -2.81
C ARG A 45 3.22 15.11 -1.48
N GLN A 46 1.96 14.99 -1.05
CA GLN A 46 1.61 14.27 0.18
C GLN A 46 2.14 12.84 0.12
N ALA A 47 1.69 12.06 -0.88
CA ALA A 47 2.17 10.69 -1.10
C ALA A 47 3.69 10.59 -1.19
N PHE A 48 4.34 11.50 -1.93
CA PHE A 48 5.80 11.56 -2.06
C PHE A 48 6.53 11.81 -0.74
N SER A 49 5.96 12.64 0.14
CA SER A 49 6.57 13.05 1.40
C SER A 49 6.35 12.06 2.56
N HIS A 50 5.36 11.19 2.46
CA HIS A 50 5.02 10.22 3.50
C HIS A 50 6.19 9.32 3.99
N PRO A 51 7.13 8.87 3.13
CA PRO A 51 8.28 8.11 3.60
C PRO A 51 9.13 8.86 4.64
N ASN A 52 9.25 10.19 4.53
CA ASN A 52 9.97 11.00 5.51
C ASN A 52 9.25 10.97 6.86
N TRP A 53 7.92 11.11 6.86
CA TRP A 53 7.12 11.03 8.07
C TRP A 53 7.27 9.66 8.75
N ILE A 54 7.24 8.57 7.98
CA ILE A 54 7.42 7.21 8.50
C ILE A 54 8.78 7.05 9.18
N ARG A 55 9.86 7.56 8.57
CA ARG A 55 11.22 7.51 9.14
C ARG A 55 11.31 8.21 10.49
N GLU A 56 10.57 9.29 10.69
CA GLU A 56 10.60 10.05 11.95
C GLU A 56 9.68 9.48 13.04
N HIS A 57 8.59 8.79 12.67
CA HIS A 57 7.49 8.52 13.60
C HIS A 57 7.18 7.04 13.84
N VAL A 58 7.71 6.15 13.01
CA VAL A 58 7.47 4.70 13.08
C VAL A 58 8.79 3.97 13.29
N VAL A 59 8.84 3.10 14.30
CA VAL A 59 10.03 2.29 14.59
C VAL A 59 10.17 1.22 13.51
N LEU A 60 11.14 1.41 12.62
CA LEU A 60 11.54 0.48 11.57
C LEU A 60 13.07 0.37 11.55
N PRO A 61 13.63 -0.72 11.00
CA PRO A 61 15.07 -0.78 10.73
C PRO A 61 15.54 0.39 9.85
N ASP A 62 16.76 0.88 10.06
CA ASP A 62 17.32 1.95 9.22
C ASP A 62 17.44 1.54 7.73
N SER A 63 17.59 0.24 7.48
CA SER A 63 17.61 -0.35 6.13
C SER A 63 16.22 -0.52 5.52
N ALA A 64 15.14 -0.16 6.23
CA ALA A 64 13.79 -0.43 5.75
C ALA A 64 13.49 0.28 4.44
N THR A 65 12.96 -0.48 3.48
CA THR A 65 12.41 0.04 2.24
C THR A 65 11.00 0.55 2.50
N ILE A 66 10.83 1.86 2.36
CA ILE A 66 9.53 2.52 2.54
C ILE A 66 9.01 2.92 1.17
N MET A 67 7.96 2.25 0.73
CA MET A 67 7.33 2.45 -0.57
C MET A 67 6.06 3.30 -0.40
N PRO A 68 6.03 4.53 -0.93
CA PRO A 68 4.80 5.31 -0.98
C PRO A 68 3.86 4.75 -2.06
N VAL A 69 2.59 4.58 -1.70
CA VAL A 69 1.56 3.99 -2.55
C VAL A 69 0.36 4.92 -2.62
N LEU A 70 0.01 5.38 -3.81
CA LEU A 70 -1.20 6.12 -4.08
C LEU A 70 -2.33 5.15 -4.46
N VAL A 71 -3.42 5.14 -3.69
CA VAL A 71 -4.64 4.41 -4.04
C VAL A 71 -5.64 5.37 -4.67
N SER A 72 -5.95 5.21 -5.96
CA SER A 72 -6.74 6.22 -6.66
C SER A 72 -7.59 5.68 -7.82
N PRO A 73 -8.76 6.29 -8.12
CA PRO A 73 -9.50 6.06 -9.37
C PRO A 73 -8.96 6.85 -10.56
N VAL A 74 -8.12 7.87 -10.35
CA VAL A 74 -7.73 8.81 -11.40
C VAL A 74 -6.80 8.17 -12.42
N THR A 75 -6.91 8.60 -13.68
CA THR A 75 -6.08 8.11 -14.78
C THR A 75 -5.12 9.17 -15.32
N LYS A 76 -5.26 10.42 -14.88
CA LYS A 76 -4.40 11.55 -15.28
C LYS A 76 -3.74 12.21 -14.09
N ALA A 77 -2.66 12.92 -14.35
CA ALA A 77 -2.01 13.79 -13.38
C ALA A 77 -1.67 15.13 -14.02
N LYS A 78 -1.78 16.23 -13.26
CA LYS A 78 -1.28 17.53 -13.72
C LYS A 78 0.21 17.46 -13.99
N SER A 79 0.68 18.21 -14.98
CA SER A 79 2.10 18.33 -15.33
C SER A 79 2.99 18.62 -14.13
N GLY A 80 2.55 19.50 -13.22
CA GLY A 80 3.25 19.82 -11.97
C GLY A 80 3.23 18.73 -10.89
N ALA A 81 2.42 17.68 -11.04
CA ALA A 81 2.39 16.53 -10.13
C ALA A 81 3.42 15.46 -10.54
N VAL A 82 3.67 15.29 -11.85
CA VAL A 82 4.51 14.21 -12.41
C VAL A 82 5.90 14.07 -11.75
N PRO A 83 6.65 15.17 -11.47
CA PRO A 83 7.97 15.04 -10.84
C PRO A 83 7.96 14.34 -9.47
N HIS A 84 6.84 14.41 -8.74
CA HIS A 84 6.68 13.78 -7.43
C HIS A 84 6.26 12.30 -7.53
N LEU A 85 5.89 11.81 -8.72
CA LEU A 85 5.29 10.49 -8.94
C LEU A 85 6.28 9.45 -9.48
N HIS A 86 7.56 9.80 -9.61
CA HIS A 86 8.61 8.86 -10.06
C HIS A 86 8.97 7.78 -9.03
N THR A 87 8.69 8.05 -7.76
CA THR A 87 8.96 7.13 -6.64
C THR A 87 7.70 6.69 -5.92
N VAL A 88 6.52 7.08 -6.40
CA VAL A 88 5.21 6.74 -5.82
C VAL A 88 4.58 5.65 -6.68
N ALA A 89 4.30 4.50 -6.08
CA ALA A 89 3.59 3.43 -6.77
C ALA A 89 2.09 3.75 -6.87
N LEU A 90 1.45 3.37 -7.98
CA LEU A 90 0.01 3.46 -8.16
C LEU A 90 -0.64 2.10 -7.91
N TRP A 91 -1.64 2.09 -7.04
CA TRP A 91 -2.59 1.01 -6.91
C TRP A 91 -3.98 1.51 -7.31
N GLU A 92 -4.40 1.22 -8.54
CA GLU A 92 -5.71 1.66 -9.01
C GLU A 92 -6.80 1.11 -8.10
N ILE A 93 -7.77 1.96 -7.75
CA ILE A 93 -8.78 1.62 -6.74
C ILE A 93 -9.58 0.36 -7.10
N ALA A 94 -9.84 0.13 -8.39
CA ALA A 94 -10.53 -1.06 -8.87
C ALA A 94 -9.70 -2.32 -8.56
N SER A 95 -8.42 -2.30 -8.92
CA SER A 95 -7.45 -3.36 -8.63
C SER A 95 -7.28 -3.59 -7.12
N PHE A 96 -7.21 -2.50 -6.34
CA PHE A 96 -7.14 -2.56 -4.88
C PHE A 96 -8.37 -3.23 -4.27
N ARG A 97 -9.57 -2.86 -4.72
CA ARG A 97 -10.83 -3.47 -4.26
C ARG A 97 -10.88 -4.96 -4.60
N THR A 98 -10.50 -5.35 -5.82
CA THR A 98 -10.43 -6.77 -6.21
C THR A 98 -9.45 -7.54 -5.32
N TRP A 99 -8.25 -6.98 -5.08
CA TRP A 99 -7.28 -7.58 -4.17
C TRP A 99 -7.84 -7.70 -2.74
N ALA A 100 -8.47 -6.65 -2.22
CA ALA A 100 -9.01 -6.62 -0.86
C ALA A 100 -10.13 -7.66 -0.66
N VAL A 101 -11.02 -7.83 -1.65
CA VAL A 101 -12.07 -8.86 -1.62
C VAL A 101 -11.45 -10.26 -1.59
N LYS A 102 -10.41 -10.50 -2.40
CA LYS A 102 -9.67 -11.77 -2.41
C LYS A 102 -9.03 -12.02 -1.04
N ALA A 103 -8.32 -11.02 -0.50
CA ALA A 103 -7.64 -11.11 0.79
C ALA A 103 -8.59 -11.37 1.96
N LEU A 104 -9.75 -10.70 1.98
CA LEU A 104 -10.78 -10.93 2.99
C LEU A 104 -11.38 -12.33 2.87
N SER A 105 -11.57 -12.85 1.65
CA SER A 105 -12.06 -14.20 1.42
C SER A 105 -11.06 -15.25 1.93
N ALA A 106 -9.78 -15.14 1.57
CA ALA A 106 -8.72 -16.03 2.05
C ALA A 106 -8.61 -16.00 3.59
N LEU A 107 -8.68 -14.81 4.20
CA LEU A 107 -8.65 -14.66 5.65
C LEU A 107 -9.87 -15.30 6.33
N ARG A 108 -11.07 -15.18 5.74
CA ARG A 108 -12.29 -15.83 6.26
C ARG A 108 -12.15 -17.35 6.23
N ASP A 109 -11.60 -17.92 5.17
CA ASP A 109 -11.38 -19.36 5.05
C ASP A 109 -10.35 -19.85 6.07
N LEU A 110 -9.21 -19.16 6.21
CA LEU A 110 -8.21 -19.48 7.22
C LEU A 110 -8.76 -19.38 8.64
N ARG A 111 -9.63 -18.39 8.92
CA ARG A 111 -10.25 -18.25 10.24
C ARG A 111 -11.11 -19.46 10.63
N ARG A 112 -11.68 -20.20 9.66
CA ARG A 112 -12.51 -21.40 9.94
C ARG A 112 -11.68 -22.56 10.49
N THR A 113 -10.39 -22.59 10.19
CA THR A 113 -9.46 -23.63 10.66
C THR A 113 -8.64 -23.18 11.87
N PHE A 114 -8.84 -21.95 12.35
CA PHE A 114 -8.12 -21.42 13.50
C PHE A 114 -8.63 -22.05 14.79
N GLY A 115 -7.79 -22.87 15.44
CA GLY A 115 -8.10 -23.49 16.72
C GLY A 115 -7.78 -22.57 17.90
N GLN A 116 -6.52 -22.18 18.03
CA GLN A 116 -6.03 -21.41 19.18
C GLN A 116 -4.81 -20.55 18.82
N ALA A 117 -4.54 -19.55 19.65
CA ALA A 117 -3.33 -18.74 19.54
C ALA A 117 -2.07 -19.61 19.70
N GLY A 118 -1.05 -19.33 18.88
CA GLY A 118 0.21 -20.08 18.91
C GLY A 118 0.23 -21.36 18.08
N ASP A 119 -0.85 -21.71 17.38
CA ASP A 119 -0.87 -22.85 16.46
C ASP A 119 0.12 -22.63 15.29
N LEU A 120 1.26 -23.31 15.35
CA LEU A 120 2.33 -23.19 14.35
C LEU A 120 1.95 -23.80 13.00
N VAL A 121 1.16 -24.88 13.00
CA VAL A 121 0.70 -25.52 11.76
C VAL A 121 -0.25 -24.60 11.02
N TRP A 122 -1.20 -24.00 11.75
CA TRP A 122 -2.10 -23.01 11.18
C TRP A 122 -1.34 -21.80 10.63
N ARG A 123 -0.32 -21.30 11.35
CA ARG A 123 0.51 -20.18 10.89
C ARG A 123 1.27 -20.50 9.61
N ALA A 124 1.84 -21.70 9.50
CA ALA A 124 2.53 -22.15 8.30
C ALA A 124 1.58 -22.23 7.10
N ASN A 125 0.40 -22.85 7.29
CA ASN A 125 -0.62 -22.95 6.25
C ASN A 125 -1.14 -21.57 5.82
N ALA A 126 -1.31 -20.63 6.76
CA ALA A 126 -1.73 -19.27 6.46
C ALA A 126 -0.67 -18.51 5.64
N ALA A 127 0.61 -18.64 6.01
CA ALA A 127 1.72 -18.03 5.27
C ALA A 127 1.79 -18.57 3.83
N GLU A 128 1.80 -19.90 3.66
CA GLU A 128 1.81 -20.55 2.35
C GLU A 128 0.61 -20.10 1.50
N ARG A 129 -0.58 -20.03 2.10
CA ARG A 129 -1.78 -19.59 1.39
C ARG A 129 -1.66 -18.15 0.89
N PHE A 130 -1.14 -17.23 1.72
CA PHE A 130 -0.96 -15.84 1.30
C PHE A 130 0.11 -15.69 0.23
N GLU A 131 1.19 -16.46 0.29
CA GLU A 131 2.21 -16.48 -0.76
C GLU A 131 1.64 -16.97 -2.09
N GLN A 132 0.95 -18.12 -2.10
CA GLN A 132 0.33 -18.70 -3.29
C GLN A 132 -0.72 -17.76 -3.93
N GLU A 133 -1.40 -16.95 -3.12
CA GLU A 133 -2.38 -15.99 -3.61
C GLU A 133 -1.81 -14.62 -3.98
N GLY A 134 -0.50 -14.40 -3.83
CA GLY A 134 0.16 -13.13 -4.13
C GLY A 134 -0.15 -12.01 -3.12
N MET A 135 -0.47 -12.38 -1.88
CA MET A 135 -0.80 -11.46 -0.78
C MET A 135 0.37 -11.25 0.19
N GLY A 136 1.46 -12.01 0.03
CA GLY A 136 2.70 -11.79 0.76
C GLY A 136 3.30 -10.41 0.46
N ALA A 137 4.04 -9.86 1.42
CA ALA A 137 4.64 -8.54 1.31
C ALA A 137 5.58 -8.43 0.10
N ASP A 138 6.41 -9.44 -0.14
CA ASP A 138 7.33 -9.48 -1.27
C ASP A 138 6.57 -9.47 -2.61
N ALA A 139 5.49 -10.24 -2.71
CA ALA A 139 4.66 -10.28 -3.91
C ALA A 139 3.99 -8.92 -4.19
N ILE A 140 3.47 -8.26 -3.14
CA ILE A 140 2.87 -6.92 -3.25
C ILE A 140 3.95 -5.90 -3.65
N HIS A 141 5.12 -5.95 -3.01
CA HIS A 141 6.25 -5.06 -3.31
C HIS A 141 6.74 -5.24 -4.75
N ASP A 142 6.94 -6.48 -5.19
CA ASP A 142 7.40 -6.81 -6.54
C ASP A 142 6.38 -6.41 -7.62
N TRP A 143 5.10 -6.47 -7.29
CA TRP A 143 4.05 -5.98 -8.16
C TRP A 143 4.04 -4.44 -8.21
N LEU A 144 4.12 -3.75 -7.07
CA LEU A 144 4.06 -2.29 -6.98
C LEU A 144 5.32 -1.58 -7.51
N LYS A 145 6.52 -2.16 -7.33
CA LYS A 145 7.79 -1.55 -7.79
C LYS A 145 7.83 -1.33 -9.31
N ASN A 146 7.02 -2.07 -10.06
CA ASN A 146 6.89 -1.96 -11.51
C ASN A 146 5.74 -1.03 -11.95
N ARG A 147 5.13 -0.30 -11.00
CA ARG A 147 3.90 0.46 -11.21
C ARG A 147 4.04 1.90 -10.72
N MET A 148 5.12 2.58 -11.09
CA MET A 148 5.30 3.99 -10.73
C MET A 148 4.20 4.84 -11.36
N ALA A 149 3.56 5.68 -10.55
CA ALA A 149 2.42 6.49 -10.95
C ALA A 149 2.75 7.41 -12.13
N SER A 150 3.98 7.94 -12.21
CA SER A 150 4.45 8.73 -13.35
C SER A 150 4.45 7.99 -14.69
N GLY A 151 4.59 6.65 -14.69
CA GLY A 151 4.56 5.82 -15.90
C GLY A 151 3.17 5.31 -16.28
N ILE A 152 2.19 5.40 -15.36
CA ILE A 152 0.82 4.91 -15.57
C ILE A 152 -0.15 6.06 -15.83
N LEU A 153 -0.03 7.16 -15.08
CA LEU A 153 -0.94 8.30 -15.20
C LEU A 153 -0.59 9.14 -16.42
N GLN A 154 -1.62 9.52 -17.19
CA GLN A 154 -1.45 10.42 -18.33
C GLN A 154 -1.21 11.85 -17.85
N ALA A 155 -0.08 12.45 -18.24
CA ALA A 155 0.19 13.85 -17.96
C ALA A 155 -0.76 14.78 -18.74
N VAL A 156 -1.38 15.73 -18.03
CA VAL A 156 -2.24 16.78 -18.60
C VAL A 156 -1.78 18.16 -18.12
N PRO A 157 -2.11 19.24 -18.84
CA PRO A 157 -1.78 20.61 -18.43
C PRO A 157 -2.20 20.93 -16.98
#